data_AF-A0A5B8YMF0-F1
#
_entry.id   AF-A0A5B8YMF0-F1
#
_cell.length_a   1.000
_cell.length_b   1.000
_cell.length_c   1.000
_cell.angle_alpha   90.00
_cell.angle_beta   90.00
_cell.angle_gamma   90.00
#
_symmetry.space_group_name_H-M   'P 1'
#
loop_
_entity.id
_entity.type
_entity.pdbx_description
1 polymer ?
#
loop_
_entity_poly.entity_id
_entity_poly.type
_entity_poly.pdbx_seq_one_letter_code
_entity_poly.pdbx_strand_id
1 'polypeptide(L)'
;MKNCFDVIGNDIVDLRLAAVESDPMRQRFLDKVFTKREQAVIFNASKPLKQLWLLWTMKEAAYKAHQRRFSLTRKFNPLVQQCVILSQSGDSASGEVKIGTRVYHITSIYNEKYIHSLASINPGATNFLWEILPSSADLRKDFLLDISQQYGIPAYSLAIEKDRNFVPVLMYKNKTFPIAFSFSKHGKFGAFSRELMNY
;
A
#
# COMPACT_ATOMS: atom_id res chain seq x y z
N MET A 1 -18.27 -12.55 -18.67
CA MET A 1 -18.18 -11.66 -17.49
C MET A 1 -16.73 -11.19 -17.38
N LYS A 2 -16.48 -9.88 -17.38
CA LYS A 2 -15.12 -9.37 -17.16
C LYS A 2 -14.76 -9.62 -15.70
N ASN A 3 -13.99 -10.67 -15.41
CA ASN A 3 -13.27 -10.78 -14.14
C ASN A 3 -12.21 -9.68 -14.10
N CYS A 4 -12.63 -8.45 -13.80
CA CYS A 4 -11.69 -7.40 -13.47
C CYS A 4 -11.41 -7.57 -11.98
N PHE A 5 -10.30 -8.21 -11.65
CA PHE A 5 -9.78 -8.24 -10.29
C PHE A 5 -9.60 -6.82 -9.80
N ASP A 6 -9.83 -6.61 -8.51
CA ASP A 6 -9.53 -5.33 -7.92
C ASP A 6 -8.04 -5.04 -8.06
N VAL A 7 -7.72 -3.76 -8.22
CA VAL A 7 -6.33 -3.34 -8.29
C VAL A 7 -6.00 -2.67 -6.96
N ILE A 8 -5.14 -3.33 -6.20
CA ILE A 8 -4.66 -2.81 -4.92
C ILE A 8 -3.16 -2.60 -4.87
N GLY A 9 -2.77 -1.73 -3.94
CA GLY A 9 -1.42 -1.51 -3.48
C GLY A 9 -1.45 -1.11 -2.02
N ASN A 10 -0.41 -1.45 -1.25
CA ASN A 10 -0.30 -1.05 0.14
C ASN A 10 1.09 -0.54 0.47
N ASP A 11 1.21 0.26 1.52
CA ASP A 11 2.51 0.63 2.07
C ASP A 11 2.49 0.74 3.58
N ILE A 12 3.65 0.51 4.22
CA ILE A 12 3.82 0.63 5.65
C ILE A 12 5.15 1.30 5.98
N VAL A 13 5.14 2.21 6.96
CA VAL A 13 6.32 2.88 7.48
C VAL A 13 6.42 2.66 8.99
N ASP A 14 7.51 2.04 9.44
CA ASP A 14 8.00 2.14 10.83
C ASP A 14 8.42 3.58 11.17
N LEU A 15 7.67 4.24 12.06
CA LEU A 15 7.91 5.64 12.43
C LEU A 15 9.20 5.84 13.23
N ARG A 16 9.64 4.82 13.99
CA ARG A 16 10.87 4.91 14.79
C ARG A 16 12.10 4.82 13.89
N LEU A 17 12.08 3.90 12.93
CA LEU A 17 13.17 3.78 11.96
C LEU A 17 13.24 5.00 11.04
N ALA A 18 12.07 5.46 10.55
CA ALA A 18 11.99 6.61 9.66
C ALA A 18 12.56 7.89 10.27
N ALA A 19 12.44 8.05 11.60
CA ALA A 19 12.97 9.20 12.34
C ALA A 19 14.51 9.20 12.48
N VAL A 20 15.18 8.05 12.31
CA VAL A 20 16.64 7.94 12.43
C VAL A 20 17.37 7.81 11.09
N GLU A 21 16.74 7.20 10.09
CA GLU A 21 17.38 6.98 8.78
C GLU A 21 17.41 8.23 7.90
N SER A 22 16.58 9.22 8.21
CA SER A 22 16.46 10.41 7.39
C SER A 22 16.08 11.62 8.23
N ASP A 23 16.49 12.81 7.76
CA ASP A 23 15.80 14.06 8.07
C ASP A 23 14.78 14.31 6.94
N PRO A 24 13.53 13.82 7.07
CA PRO A 24 12.54 13.94 6.02
C PRO A 24 11.99 15.37 5.92
N MET A 25 12.28 16.25 6.89
CA MET A 25 11.81 17.65 6.87
C MET A 25 12.74 18.57 6.08
N ARG A 26 13.89 18.08 5.61
CA ARG A 26 14.77 18.87 4.73
C ARG A 26 14.03 19.26 3.44
N GLN A 27 14.12 20.54 3.09
CA GLN A 27 13.37 21.12 1.96
C GLN A 27 13.61 20.38 0.62
N ARG A 28 14.85 19.94 0.34
CA ARG A 28 15.19 19.21 -0.89
C ARG A 28 14.46 17.86 -1.01
N PHE A 29 14.23 17.16 0.11
CA PHE A 29 13.45 15.93 0.09
C PHE A 29 11.98 16.24 -0.17
N LEU A 30 11.44 17.23 0.55
CA LEU A 30 10.06 17.65 0.41
C LEU A 30 9.73 18.07 -1.03
N ASP A 31 10.59 18.88 -1.65
CA ASP A 31 10.40 19.32 -3.03
C ASP A 31 10.50 18.22 -4.08
N LYS A 32 11.19 17.11 -3.75
CA LYS A 32 11.28 15.94 -4.64
C LYS A 32 10.05 15.04 -4.56
N VAL A 33 9.30 15.08 -3.45
CA VAL A 33 8.28 14.07 -3.12
C VAL A 33 6.88 14.68 -3.06
N PHE A 34 6.76 15.88 -2.52
CA PHE A 34 5.50 16.54 -2.21
C PHE A 34 5.34 17.82 -3.02
N THR A 35 4.16 17.98 -3.59
CA THR A 35 3.71 19.24 -4.20
C THR A 35 3.64 20.34 -3.15
N LYS A 36 3.64 21.62 -3.56
CA LYS A 36 3.52 22.74 -2.60
C LYS A 36 2.24 22.69 -1.76
N ARG A 37 1.14 22.17 -2.32
CA ARG A 37 -0.11 21.95 -1.58
C ARG A 37 0.06 20.88 -0.50
N GLU A 38 0.71 19.77 -0.82
CA GLU A 38 1.00 18.70 0.14
C GLU A 38 1.98 19.16 1.22
N GLN A 39 3.01 19.93 0.86
CA GLN A 39 3.92 20.54 1.83
C GLN A 39 3.17 21.47 2.80
N ALA A 40 2.24 22.29 2.33
CA ALA A 40 1.41 23.13 3.19
C ALA A 40 0.57 22.27 4.17
N VAL A 41 0.01 21.15 3.73
CA VAL A 41 -0.68 20.19 4.60
C VAL A 41 0.27 19.62 5.67
N ILE A 42 1.50 19.27 5.29
CA ILE A 42 2.52 18.75 6.23
C ILE A 42 2.86 19.81 7.29
N PHE A 43 3.22 21.02 6.88
CA PHE A 43 3.70 22.07 7.78
C PHE A 43 2.61 22.63 8.69
N ASN A 44 1.35 22.65 8.24
CA ASN A 44 0.23 23.15 9.05
C ASN A 44 -0.37 22.11 9.99
N ALA A 45 0.08 20.85 9.94
CA ALA A 45 -0.42 19.80 10.82
C ALA A 45 0.16 19.91 12.24
N SER A 46 -0.61 19.49 13.24
CA SER A 46 -0.15 19.44 14.64
C SER A 46 1.03 18.48 14.85
N LYS A 47 1.13 17.43 14.02
CA LYS A 47 2.24 16.48 13.98
C LYS A 47 2.82 16.39 12.55
N PRO A 48 3.69 17.33 12.12
CA PRO A 48 4.17 17.40 10.74
C PRO A 48 4.85 16.12 10.22
N LEU A 49 5.69 15.48 11.05
CA LEU A 49 6.35 14.22 10.67
C LEU A 49 5.35 13.08 10.43
N LYS A 50 4.32 12.97 11.28
CA LYS A 50 3.25 11.97 11.10
C LYS A 50 2.48 12.26 9.81
N GLN A 51 2.21 13.54 9.53
CA GLN A 51 1.51 13.98 8.32
C GLN A 51 2.30 13.68 7.05
N LEU A 52 3.61 13.90 7.08
CA LEU A 52 4.53 13.58 6.00
C LEU A 52 4.50 12.08 5.69
N TRP A 53 4.65 11.23 6.71
CA TRP A 53 4.66 9.79 6.52
C TRP A 53 3.30 9.24 6.10
N LEU A 54 2.20 9.87 6.52
CA LEU A 54 0.87 9.56 6.02
C LEU A 54 0.77 9.83 4.51
N LEU A 55 1.14 11.02 4.04
CA LEU A 55 1.10 11.32 2.61
C LEU A 55 2.07 10.43 1.81
N TRP A 56 3.23 10.09 2.38
CA TRP A 56 4.18 9.15 1.78
C TRP A 56 3.55 7.76 1.55
N THR A 57 3.00 7.14 2.60
CA THR A 57 2.42 5.80 2.49
C THR A 57 1.21 5.78 1.56
N MET A 58 0.40 6.85 1.54
CA MET A 58 -0.71 7.02 0.59
C MET A 58 -0.20 6.99 -0.87
N LYS A 59 0.85 7.76 -1.17
CA LYS A 59 1.45 7.81 -2.53
C LYS A 59 2.08 6.48 -2.95
N GLU A 60 2.84 5.83 -2.08
CA GLU A 60 3.46 4.53 -2.37
C GLU A 60 2.39 3.44 -2.60
N ALA A 61 1.34 3.41 -1.78
CA ALA A 61 0.21 2.51 -1.96
C ALA A 61 -0.47 2.73 -3.32
N ALA A 62 -0.79 3.98 -3.67
CA ALA A 62 -1.39 4.34 -4.95
C ALA A 62 -0.49 3.99 -6.14
N TYR A 63 0.81 4.21 -6.02
CA TYR A 63 1.78 3.87 -7.05
C TYR A 63 1.86 2.36 -7.30
N LYS A 64 1.87 1.52 -6.25
CA LYS A 64 1.84 0.06 -6.41
C LYS A 64 0.56 -0.41 -7.10
N ALA A 65 -0.60 0.16 -6.73
CA ALA A 65 -1.85 -0.09 -7.44
C ALA A 65 -1.75 0.35 -8.91
N HIS A 66 -1.21 1.53 -9.18
CA HIS A 66 -1.03 2.05 -10.54
C HIS A 66 -0.12 1.19 -11.41
N GLN A 67 1.02 0.78 -10.86
CA GLN A 67 1.96 -0.13 -11.51
C GLN A 67 1.27 -1.43 -11.92
N ARG A 68 0.49 -2.03 -11.02
CA ARG A 68 -0.25 -3.27 -11.29
C ARG A 68 -1.33 -3.06 -12.35
N ARG A 69 -2.11 -1.97 -12.24
CA ARG A 69 -3.22 -1.65 -13.16
C ARG A 69 -2.78 -1.55 -14.62
N PHE A 70 -1.58 -1.04 -14.86
CA PHE A 70 -1.06 -0.77 -16.20
C PHE A 70 0.16 -1.63 -16.58
N SER A 71 0.51 -2.61 -15.74
CA SER A 71 1.68 -3.49 -15.94
C SER A 71 2.95 -2.70 -16.26
N LEU A 72 3.23 -1.65 -15.48
CA LEU A 72 4.35 -0.75 -15.70
C LEU A 72 5.64 -1.29 -15.08
N THR A 73 6.79 -0.90 -15.65
CA THR A 73 8.08 -1.11 -15.01
C THR A 73 8.25 -0.19 -13.80
N ARG A 74 9.20 -0.50 -12.91
CA ARG A 74 9.46 0.29 -11.70
C ARG A 74 10.06 1.66 -12.07
N LYS A 75 9.24 2.71 -12.00
CA LYS A 75 9.66 4.11 -12.10
C LYS A 75 8.78 4.96 -11.17
N PHE A 76 9.25 5.21 -9.97
CA PHE A 76 8.53 6.06 -9.02
C PHE A 76 8.81 7.53 -9.29
N ASN A 77 7.76 8.28 -9.65
CA ASN A 77 7.79 9.74 -9.77
C ASN A 77 6.72 10.34 -8.84
N PRO A 78 7.05 10.64 -7.57
CA PRO A 78 6.05 11.05 -6.59
C PRO A 78 5.37 12.39 -6.90
N LEU A 79 6.00 13.28 -7.67
CA LEU A 79 5.42 14.59 -8.02
C LEU A 79 4.30 14.53 -9.07
N VAL A 80 4.18 13.43 -9.84
CA VAL A 80 3.01 13.25 -10.72
C VAL A 80 1.76 12.83 -9.94
N GLN A 81 1.92 12.52 -8.66
CA GLN A 81 0.84 12.09 -7.79
C GLN A 81 0.34 13.27 -6.98
N GLN A 82 -0.97 13.47 -6.98
CA GLN A 82 -1.64 14.48 -6.16
C GLN A 82 -2.44 13.78 -5.07
N CYS A 83 -2.00 13.92 -3.82
CA CYS A 83 -2.62 13.33 -2.66
C CYS A 83 -3.54 14.34 -1.94
N VAL A 84 -4.73 13.90 -1.58
CA VAL A 84 -5.70 14.66 -0.80
C VAL A 84 -6.21 13.78 0.32
N ILE A 85 -6.21 14.31 1.55
CA ILE A 85 -6.86 13.66 2.69
C ILE A 85 -8.29 14.18 2.75
N LEU A 86 -9.25 13.26 2.77
CA LEU A 86 -10.68 13.56 2.79
C LEU A 86 -11.23 13.55 4.22
N SER A 87 -10.78 12.60 5.03
CA SER A 87 -11.12 12.55 6.44
C SER A 87 -9.95 12.01 7.26
N GLN A 88 -9.85 12.49 8.50
CA GLN A 88 -8.86 12.03 9.45
C GLN A 88 -9.49 12.06 10.84
N SER A 89 -9.54 10.92 11.52
CA SER A 89 -10.18 10.79 12.83
C SER A 89 -9.49 9.70 13.64
N GLY A 90 -9.10 10.06 14.88
CA GLY A 90 -8.34 9.18 15.77
C GLY A 90 -7.14 8.58 15.05
N ASP A 91 -7.15 7.24 14.94
CA ASP A 91 -6.06 6.41 14.44
C ASP A 91 -6.23 6.00 12.96
N SER A 92 -7.09 6.72 12.22
CA SER A 92 -7.39 6.41 10.82
C SER A 92 -7.54 7.66 9.95
N ALA A 93 -7.29 7.49 8.65
CA ALA A 93 -7.56 8.49 7.64
C ALA A 93 -8.09 7.86 6.36
N SER A 94 -8.88 8.64 5.61
CA SER A 94 -9.25 8.34 4.24
C SER A 94 -8.82 9.46 3.30
N GLY A 95 -8.60 9.13 2.04
CA GLY A 95 -8.19 10.11 1.05
C GLY A 95 -8.20 9.59 -0.37
N GLU A 96 -7.63 10.39 -1.26
CA GLU A 96 -7.45 10.05 -2.66
C GLU A 96 -6.04 10.40 -3.11
N VAL A 97 -5.49 9.56 -3.99
CA VAL A 97 -4.30 9.89 -4.76
C VAL A 97 -4.66 9.86 -6.24
N LYS A 98 -4.38 10.97 -6.94
CA LYS A 98 -4.59 11.08 -8.39
C LYS A 98 -3.26 10.95 -9.12
N ILE A 99 -3.26 10.13 -10.18
CA ILE A 99 -2.14 9.95 -11.11
C ILE A 99 -2.68 10.14 -12.53
N GLY A 100 -2.45 11.32 -13.10
CA GLY A 100 -3.14 11.73 -14.34
C GLY A 100 -4.66 11.76 -14.15
N THR A 101 -5.40 11.06 -15.00
CA THR A 101 -6.87 10.94 -14.93
C THR A 101 -7.36 9.80 -14.03
N ARG A 102 -6.45 9.11 -13.32
CA ARG A 102 -6.79 7.96 -12.48
C ARG A 102 -6.84 8.37 -11.03
N VAL A 103 -7.89 7.93 -10.33
CA VAL A 103 -8.08 8.13 -8.91
C VAL A 103 -7.89 6.80 -8.19
N TYR A 104 -7.19 6.84 -7.07
CA TYR A 104 -7.03 5.73 -6.13
C TYR A 104 -7.58 6.18 -4.78
N HIS A 105 -8.53 5.40 -4.26
CA HIS A 105 -9.10 5.62 -2.94
C HIS A 105 -8.19 5.00 -1.89
N ILE A 106 -7.90 5.77 -0.85
CA ILE A 106 -6.97 5.39 0.20
C ILE A 106 -7.68 5.23 1.53
N THR A 107 -7.38 4.13 2.21
CA THR A 107 -7.67 3.93 3.63
C THR A 107 -6.33 3.77 4.35
N SER A 108 -6.16 4.49 5.46
CA SER A 108 -4.95 4.41 6.27
C SER A 108 -5.30 4.16 7.73
N ILE A 109 -4.48 3.35 8.38
CA ILE A 109 -4.46 3.16 9.83
C ILE A 109 -3.08 3.50 10.36
N TYR A 110 -3.02 4.08 11.55
CA TYR A 110 -1.75 4.47 12.14
C TYR A 110 -1.81 4.50 13.66
N ASN A 111 -0.65 4.36 14.28
CA ASN A 111 -0.45 4.57 15.70
C ASN A 111 0.94 5.19 15.91
N GLU A 112 1.43 5.23 17.15
CA GLU A 112 2.74 5.81 17.47
C GLU A 112 3.93 4.98 16.93
N LYS A 113 3.70 3.76 16.40
CA LYS A 113 4.75 2.86 15.90
C LYS A 113 4.82 2.83 14.38
N TYR A 114 3.68 2.85 13.69
CA TYR A 114 3.64 2.75 12.23
C TYR A 114 2.51 3.54 11.61
N ILE A 115 2.63 3.75 10.30
CA ILE A 115 1.54 4.17 9.41
C ILE A 115 1.42 3.12 8.30
N HIS A 116 0.21 2.65 8.04
CA HIS A 116 -0.11 1.77 6.91
C HIS A 116 -1.21 2.41 6.05
N SER A 117 -1.05 2.32 4.74
CA SER A 117 -2.04 2.78 3.77
C SER A 117 -2.35 1.68 2.76
N LEU A 118 -3.63 1.55 2.40
CA LEU A 118 -4.14 0.68 1.35
C LEU A 118 -4.78 1.56 0.27
N ALA A 119 -4.43 1.30 -1.00
CA ALA A 119 -5.02 1.92 -2.17
C ALA A 119 -5.89 0.93 -2.93
N SER A 120 -7.05 1.38 -3.39
CA SER A 120 -7.95 0.65 -4.29
C SER A 120 -8.49 1.56 -5.40
N ILE A 121 -8.90 0.97 -6.52
CA ILE A 121 -9.58 1.68 -7.61
C ILE A 121 -11.10 1.82 -7.38
N ASN A 122 -11.66 1.09 -6.40
CA ASN A 122 -13.08 1.11 -6.10
C ASN A 122 -13.34 1.93 -4.83
N PRO A 123 -14.16 3.00 -4.89
CA PRO A 123 -14.56 3.74 -3.72
C PRO A 123 -15.41 2.85 -2.80
N GLY A 124 -15.14 2.91 -1.49
CA GLY A 124 -15.92 2.17 -0.50
C GLY A 124 -15.74 0.66 -0.52
N ALA A 125 -14.71 0.14 -1.20
CA ALA A 125 -14.40 -1.28 -1.15
C ALA A 125 -13.95 -1.69 0.27
N THR A 126 -14.88 -2.27 1.02
CA THR A 126 -14.67 -2.91 2.32
C THR A 126 -14.15 -4.33 2.21
N ASN A 127 -14.01 -4.84 0.98
CA ASN A 127 -13.65 -6.22 0.69
C ASN A 127 -12.13 -6.40 0.65
N PHE A 128 -11.41 -5.80 1.60
CA PHE A 128 -9.97 -6.02 1.72
C PHE A 128 -9.63 -6.48 3.11
N LEU A 129 -8.73 -7.45 3.18
CA LEU A 129 -8.06 -7.85 4.39
C LEU A 129 -6.62 -7.35 4.32
N TRP A 130 -6.11 -6.90 5.45
CA TRP A 130 -4.69 -6.64 5.61
C TRP A 130 -4.22 -7.16 6.95
N GLU A 131 -2.97 -7.60 6.97
CA GLU A 131 -2.27 -7.97 8.19
C GLU A 131 -0.98 -7.17 8.31
N ILE A 132 -0.66 -6.80 9.54
CA ILE A 132 0.60 -6.16 9.89
C ILE A 132 1.32 -7.08 10.86
N LEU A 133 2.47 -7.59 10.42
CA LEU A 133 3.27 -8.57 11.15
C LEU A 133 4.63 -7.99 11.50
N PRO A 134 5.30 -8.50 12.55
CA PRO A 134 6.70 -8.18 12.81
C PRO A 134 7.57 -8.50 11.59
N SER A 135 8.61 -7.71 11.34
CA SER A 135 9.52 -7.91 10.20
C SER A 135 10.30 -9.23 10.23
N SER A 136 10.36 -9.88 11.39
CA SER A 136 10.92 -11.21 11.61
C SER A 136 10.00 -12.33 11.16
N ALA A 137 8.70 -12.07 10.94
CA ALA A 137 7.77 -13.03 10.38
C ALA A 137 8.06 -13.28 8.89
N ASP A 138 7.70 -14.48 8.43
CA ASP A 138 7.75 -14.81 7.00
C ASP A 138 6.43 -14.41 6.34
N LEU A 139 6.35 -13.12 6.00
CA LEU A 139 5.17 -12.51 5.40
C LEU A 139 4.62 -13.28 4.18
N ARG A 140 5.49 -13.94 3.42
CA ARG A 140 5.07 -14.75 2.26
C ARG A 140 4.41 -16.05 2.71
N LYS A 141 5.02 -16.74 3.68
CA LYS A 141 4.45 -17.96 4.26
C LYS A 141 3.12 -17.68 4.95
N ASP A 142 3.04 -16.61 5.74
CA ASP A 142 1.81 -16.22 6.42
C ASP A 142 0.68 -15.92 5.42
N PHE A 143 0.98 -15.16 4.36
CA PHE A 143 0.02 -14.94 3.27
C PHE A 143 -0.43 -16.26 2.60
N LEU A 144 0.49 -17.18 2.29
CA LEU A 144 0.13 -18.45 1.68
C LEU A 144 -0.75 -19.32 2.60
N LEU A 145 -0.52 -19.29 3.91
CA LEU A 145 -1.34 -19.98 4.90
C LEU A 145 -2.75 -19.37 5.00
N ASP A 146 -2.84 -18.04 4.99
CA ASP A 146 -4.11 -17.32 4.99
C ASP A 146 -4.95 -17.63 3.73
N ILE A 147 -4.33 -17.63 2.54
CA ILE A 147 -5.00 -18.09 1.31
C ILE A 147 -5.39 -19.58 1.41
N SER A 148 -4.51 -20.41 1.96
CA SER A 148 -4.77 -21.84 2.11
C SER A 148 -6.03 -22.09 2.95
N GLN A 149 -6.15 -21.40 4.08
CA GLN A 149 -7.30 -21.49 4.98
C GLN A 149 -8.57 -20.94 4.34
N GLN A 150 -8.51 -19.76 3.70
CA GLN A 150 -9.69 -19.14 3.12
C GLN A 150 -10.28 -19.95 1.96
N TYR A 151 -9.45 -20.52 1.09
CA TYR A 151 -9.92 -21.17 -0.14
C TYR A 151 -9.89 -22.71 -0.07
N GLY A 152 -9.49 -23.30 1.07
CA GLY A 152 -9.36 -24.75 1.21
C GLY A 152 -8.30 -25.36 0.28
N ILE A 153 -7.31 -24.57 -0.14
CA ILE A 153 -6.24 -25.00 -1.06
C ILE A 153 -5.00 -25.35 -0.23
N PRO A 154 -4.35 -26.50 -0.41
CA PRO A 154 -3.15 -26.81 0.36
C PRO A 154 -2.02 -25.80 0.10
N ALA A 155 -1.43 -25.23 1.15
CA ALA A 155 -0.40 -24.19 1.04
C ALA A 155 0.80 -24.59 0.16
N TYR A 156 1.20 -25.88 0.17
CA TYR A 156 2.29 -26.38 -0.67
C TYR A 156 1.98 -26.36 -2.18
N SER A 157 0.71 -26.22 -2.55
CA SER A 157 0.27 -26.11 -3.95
C SER A 157 0.18 -24.65 -4.44
N LEU A 158 0.44 -23.71 -3.54
CA LEU A 158 0.47 -22.28 -3.81
C LEU A 158 1.91 -21.78 -3.86
N ALA A 159 2.18 -20.82 -4.74
CA ALA A 159 3.48 -20.16 -4.81
C ALA A 159 3.31 -18.67 -5.12
N ILE A 160 4.21 -17.85 -4.57
CA ILE A 160 4.30 -16.43 -4.93
C ILE A 160 5.45 -16.27 -5.92
N GLU A 161 5.12 -15.87 -7.13
CA GLU A 161 6.07 -15.56 -8.19
C GLU A 161 6.07 -14.07 -8.49
N LYS A 162 6.99 -13.64 -9.36
CA LYS A 162 7.03 -12.28 -9.89
C LYS A 162 6.71 -12.31 -11.37
N ASP A 163 5.86 -11.40 -11.82
CA ASP A 163 5.67 -11.19 -13.25
C ASP A 163 6.89 -10.50 -13.89
N ARG A 164 6.82 -10.27 -15.21
CA ARG A 164 7.86 -9.56 -15.98
C ARG A 164 8.18 -8.14 -15.48
N ASN A 165 7.31 -7.54 -14.67
CA ASN A 165 7.46 -6.21 -14.09
C ASN A 165 7.86 -6.24 -12.61
N PHE A 166 8.20 -7.42 -12.08
CA PHE A 166 8.53 -7.65 -10.67
C PHE A 166 7.37 -7.36 -9.70
N VAL A 167 6.14 -7.47 -10.19
CA VAL A 167 4.91 -7.42 -9.39
C VAL A 167 4.61 -8.85 -8.90
N PRO A 168 4.34 -9.04 -7.60
CA PRO A 168 4.04 -10.38 -7.10
C PRO A 168 2.69 -10.87 -7.62
N VAL A 169 2.66 -12.14 -8.01
CA VAL A 169 1.49 -12.90 -8.47
C VAL A 169 1.38 -14.21 -7.68
N LEU A 170 0.16 -14.65 -7.42
CA LEU A 170 -0.09 -15.94 -6.76
C LEU A 170 -0.30 -16.99 -7.84
N MET A 171 0.29 -18.16 -7.64
CA MET A 171 0.22 -19.28 -8.56
C MET A 171 -0.44 -20.47 -7.87
N TYR A 172 -1.33 -21.16 -8.58
CA TYR A 172 -1.94 -22.43 -8.17
C TYR A 172 -1.94 -23.38 -9.35
N LYS A 173 -1.33 -24.57 -9.21
CA LYS A 173 -1.20 -25.57 -10.28
C LYS A 173 -0.65 -24.96 -11.61
N ASN A 174 0.42 -24.18 -11.52
CA ASN A 174 1.08 -23.49 -12.63
C ASN A 174 0.19 -22.49 -13.41
N LYS A 175 -0.91 -22.04 -12.81
CA LYS A 175 -1.76 -20.97 -13.35
C LYS A 175 -1.83 -19.82 -12.36
N THR A 176 -1.93 -18.60 -12.87
CA THR A 176 -2.14 -17.42 -12.02
C THR A 176 -3.47 -17.58 -11.28
N PHE A 177 -3.39 -17.54 -9.95
CA PHE A 177 -4.56 -17.52 -9.10
C PHE A 177 -5.18 -16.11 -9.14
N PRO A 178 -6.49 -16.01 -9.37
CA PRO A 178 -7.16 -14.76 -9.67
C PRO A 178 -7.40 -13.92 -8.41
N ILE A 179 -6.36 -13.44 -7.72
CA ILE A 179 -6.51 -12.60 -6.51
C ILE A 179 -5.61 -11.37 -6.55
N ALA A 180 -6.16 -10.23 -6.14
CA ALA A 180 -5.38 -9.02 -5.92
C ALA A 180 -4.70 -9.07 -4.54
N PHE A 181 -3.38 -8.89 -4.51
CA PHE A 181 -2.64 -8.74 -3.25
C PHE A 181 -1.43 -7.81 -3.38
N SER A 182 -0.98 -7.26 -2.26
CA SER A 182 0.19 -6.38 -2.18
C SER A 182 0.98 -6.63 -0.91
N PHE A 183 2.30 -6.52 -1.00
CA PHE A 183 3.22 -6.59 0.13
C PHE A 183 3.91 -5.23 0.35
N SER A 184 4.17 -4.90 1.62
CA SER A 184 5.07 -3.83 2.02
C SER A 184 5.88 -4.22 3.26
N LYS A 185 7.03 -3.58 3.46
CA LYS A 185 7.91 -3.81 4.61
C LYS A 185 8.74 -2.56 4.88
N HIS A 186 8.81 -2.16 6.14
CA HIS A 186 9.72 -1.11 6.62
C HIS A 186 10.07 -1.36 8.09
N GLY A 187 11.36 -1.29 8.42
CA GLY A 187 11.86 -1.52 9.77
C GLY A 187 11.33 -2.79 10.43
N LYS A 188 10.66 -2.63 11.58
CA LYS A 188 10.11 -3.74 12.37
C LYS A 188 8.77 -4.27 11.88
N PHE A 189 8.24 -3.74 10.78
CA PHE A 189 6.90 -4.09 10.30
C PHE A 189 6.91 -4.59 8.85
N GLY A 190 6.18 -5.66 8.60
CA GLY A 190 5.75 -6.12 7.29
C GLY A 190 4.22 -6.06 7.20
N ALA A 191 3.69 -5.85 6.01
CA ALA A 191 2.26 -5.86 5.79
C ALA A 191 1.90 -6.54 4.47
N PHE A 192 0.87 -7.38 4.49
CA PHE A 192 0.22 -7.84 3.28
C PHE A 192 -1.22 -7.34 3.25
N SER A 193 -1.74 -7.13 2.06
CA SER A 193 -3.14 -6.78 1.84
C SER A 193 -3.67 -7.56 0.65
N ARG A 194 -4.93 -7.97 0.69
CA ARG A 194 -5.58 -8.72 -0.38
C ARG A 194 -7.06 -8.46 -0.45
N GLU A 195 -7.63 -8.77 -1.61
CA GLU A 195 -9.07 -8.81 -1.82
C GLU A 195 -9.71 -9.97 -1.02
N LEU A 196 -10.90 -9.69 -0.47
CA LEU A 196 -11.86 -10.65 0.01
C LEU A 196 -12.81 -10.94 -1.16
N MET A 197 -12.72 -12.14 -1.73
CA MET A 197 -13.71 -12.57 -2.71
C MET A 197 -14.99 -12.95 -1.97
N ASN A 198 -16.07 -12.21 -2.24
CA ASN A 198 -17.40 -12.61 -1.85
C ASN A 198 -17.83 -13.75 -2.78
N TYR A 199 -17.95 -14.96 -2.24
CA TYR A 199 -18.66 -16.06 -2.89
C TYR A 199 -20.10 -16.11 -2.42
#